data_AF-A0A7V6Q5K4-F1
#
_entry.id   AF-A0A7V6Q5K4-F1
#
_cell.length_a   1.000
_cell.length_b   1.000
_cell.length_c   1.000
_cell.angle_alpha   90.00
_cell.angle_beta   90.00
_cell.angle_gamma   90.00
#
_symmetry.space_group_name_H-M   'P 1'
#
loop_
_entity.id
_entity.type
_entity.pdbx_description
1 polymer ?
#
loop_
_entity_poly.entity_id
_entity_poly.type
_entity_poly.pdbx_seq_one_letter_code
_entity_poly.pdbx_strand_id
1 'polypeptide(L)' 'MMNGFTRSLTGLDNFYMAGQWAETMIGISTAALSGRNLARHLRKKYKRPFVTK' A
#
# COMPACT_ATOMS: atom_id res chain seq x y z
N MET A 1 18.10 5.83 9.86
CA MET A 1 17.08 5.36 8.89
C MET A 1 15.75 5.89 9.37
N MET A 2 15.04 6.70 8.58
CA MET A 2 13.71 7.17 8.99
C MET A 2 12.80 5.94 9.08
N ASN A 3 12.34 5.60 10.28
CA ASN A 3 11.28 4.62 10.46
C ASN A 3 10.04 5.23 9.80
N GLY A 4 9.78 4.87 8.53
CA GLY A 4 8.59 5.31 7.82
C GLY A 4 7.34 4.94 8.61
N PHE A 5 6.26 5.69 8.42
CA PHE A 5 4.95 5.33 8.96
C PHE A 5 4.63 3.88 8.57
N THR A 6 4.27 3.04 9.55
CA THR A 6 3.79 1.70 9.28
C THR A 6 2.55 1.81 8.41
N ARG A 7 2.55 1.18 7.22
CA ARG A 7 1.42 1.16 6.27
C ARG A 7 0.21 0.36 6.77
N SER A 8 0.19 0.01 8.05
CA SER A 8 -0.80 -0.80 8.76
C SER A 8 -1.00 -0.20 10.15
N LEU A 9 -2.23 -0.28 10.66
CA LEU A 9 -2.58 0.16 12.02
C LEU A 9 -2.62 -1.04 12.96
N THR A 10 -2.02 -0.91 14.14
CA THR A 10 -2.15 -1.91 15.20
C THR A 10 -3.61 -2.06 15.61
N GLY A 11 -4.13 -3.29 15.63
CA GLY A 11 -5.53 -3.58 15.96
C GLY A 11 -6.50 -3.54 14.77
N LEU A 12 -6.02 -3.25 13.56
CA LEU A 12 -6.81 -3.33 12.33
C LEU A 12 -6.20 -4.35 11.35
N ASP A 13 -6.67 -5.58 11.45
CA ASP A 13 -6.23 -6.64 10.56
C ASP A 13 -6.64 -6.38 9.11
N ASN A 14 -5.73 -6.67 8.19
CA ASN A 14 -5.92 -6.53 6.74
C ASN A 14 -6.25 -5.09 6.27
N PHE A 15 -5.96 -4.06 7.09
CA PHE A 15 -6.04 -2.67 6.69
C PHE A 15 -4.69 -2.18 6.15
N TYR A 16 -4.70 -1.61 4.93
CA TYR A 16 -3.49 -1.16 4.26
C TYR A 16 -3.68 0.27 3.76
N MET A 17 -2.73 1.14 4.10
CA MET A 17 -2.71 2.53 3.64
C MET A 17 -1.92 2.67 2.34
N ALA A 18 -2.38 3.57 1.46
CA ALA A 18 -1.67 3.94 0.25
C ALA A 18 -1.77 5.46 0.02
N GLY A 19 -0.77 6.03 -0.65
CA GLY A 19 -0.73 7.46 -0.98
C GLY A 19 0.34 8.25 -0.25
N GLN A 20 0.42 9.55 -0.57
CA GLN A 20 1.48 10.45 -0.10
C GLN A 20 1.66 10.45 1.42
N TRP A 21 0.55 10.40 2.17
CA TRP A 21 0.56 10.36 3.63
C TRP A 21 1.00 9.01 4.21
N ALA A 22 0.83 7.93 3.44
CA ALA A 22 1.28 6.59 3.83
C ALA A 22 2.74 6.31 3.42
N GLU A 23 3.22 6.94 2.35
CA GLU A 23 4.55 6.70 1.76
C GLU A 23 5.59 7.74 2.17
N THR A 24 5.21 8.83 2.85
CA THR A 24 6.08 9.98 3.15
C THR A 24 6.79 10.55 1.92
N MET A 25 6.13 10.43 0.75
CA MET A 25 6.64 10.88 -0.55
C MET A 25 5.73 11.96 -1.14
N ILE A 26 6.32 12.99 -1.75
CA ILE A 26 5.61 14.12 -2.36
C ILE A 26 5.37 13.83 -3.85
N GLY A 27 4.13 14.06 -4.32
CA GLY A 27 3.77 14.00 -5.74
C GLY A 27 2.41 13.33 -6.03
N ILE A 28 1.72 13.80 -7.07
CA ILE A 28 0.40 13.27 -7.49
C ILE A 28 0.50 11.78 -7.87
N SER A 29 1.60 11.37 -8.48
CA SER A 29 1.84 9.97 -8.89
C SER A 29 2.03 9.02 -7.71
N THR A 30 2.31 9.53 -6.50
CA THR A 30 2.57 8.71 -5.31
C THR A 30 1.36 7.86 -4.93
N ALA A 31 0.13 8.39 -5.04
CA ALA A 31 -1.09 7.61 -4.77
C ALA A 31 -1.25 6.42 -5.73
N ALA A 32 -1.06 6.66 -7.03
CA ALA A 32 -1.17 5.61 -8.04
C ALA A 32 -0.05 4.55 -7.89
N LEU A 33 1.19 4.98 -7.66
CA LEU A 33 2.33 4.07 -7.48
C LEU A 33 2.22 3.25 -6.20
N SER A 34 1.86 3.89 -5.08
CA SER A 34 1.63 3.24 -3.79
C SER A 34 0.52 2.20 -3.90
N GLY A 35 -0.63 2.56 -4.49
CA GLY A 35 -1.75 1.65 -4.70
C GLY A 35 -1.36 0.45 -5.58
N ARG A 36 -0.68 0.68 -6.71
CA ARG A 36 -0.18 -0.40 -7.59
C ARG A 36 0.76 -1.35 -6.85
N ASN A 37 1.68 -0.82 -6.05
CA ASN A 37 2.66 -1.62 -5.33
C ASN A 37 2.01 -2.43 -4.20
N LEU A 38 1.12 -1.80 -3.43
CA LEU A 38 0.33 -2.45 -2.40
C LEU A 38 -0.47 -3.61 -3.00
N ALA A 39 -1.20 -3.35 -4.07
CA ALA A 39 -1.95 -4.37 -4.77
C ALA A 39 -1.01 -5.56 -5.09
N ARG A 40 0.14 -5.31 -5.75
CA ARG A 40 1.06 -6.38 -6.18
C ARG A 40 1.56 -7.21 -5.00
N HIS A 41 1.78 -6.57 -3.86
CA HIS A 41 2.14 -7.22 -2.62
C HIS A 41 1.00 -8.13 -2.11
N LEU A 42 -0.24 -7.63 -2.08
CA LEU A 42 -1.41 -8.42 -1.68
C LEU A 42 -1.62 -9.64 -2.58
N ARG A 43 -1.45 -9.51 -3.90
CA ARG A 43 -1.49 -10.65 -4.82
C ARG A 43 -0.48 -11.74 -4.45
N LYS A 44 0.74 -11.35 -4.09
CA LYS A 44 1.77 -12.30 -3.63
C LYS A 44 1.42 -12.92 -2.28
N LYS A 45 0.96 -12.11 -1.32
CA LYS A 45 0.62 -12.52 0.05
C LYS A 45 -0.55 -13.50 0.09
N TYR A 46 -1.63 -13.17 -0.62
CA TYR A 46 -2.87 -13.97 -0.60
C TYR A 46 -2.99 -14.97 -1.75
N LYS A 47 -2.01 -15.01 -2.68
CA LYS A 47 -2.01 -15.85 -3.89
C LYS A 47 -3.28 -15.70 -4.75
N ARG A 48 -3.91 -14.51 -4.72
CA ARG A 48 -5.12 -14.21 -5.50
C ARG A 48 -4.78 -13.39 -6.74
N PRO A 49 -5.20 -13.79 -7.95
CA PRO A 49 -4.97 -12.98 -9.15
C PRO A 49 -5.76 -11.67 -9.07
N PHE A 50 -5.26 -10.63 -9.73
CA PHE A 50 -6.07 -9.46 -9.98
C PHE A 50 -7.01 -9.73 -11.12
N VAL A 51 -8.30 -9.55 -10.86
CA VAL A 51 -9.34 -9.59 -11.88
C VAL A 51 -9.80 -8.15 -12.11
N THR A 52 -9.63 -7.68 -13.34
CA THR A 52 -10.29 -6.47 -13.84
C THR A 52 -11.47 -6.92 -14.69
N LYS A 53 -12.63 -6.29 -14.52
CA LYS A 53 -13.78 -6.48 -15.41
C LYS A 53 -13.63 -5.61 -16.65
#